data_AF-A0A933DGU9-F1
#
_entry.id   AF-A0A933DGU9-F1
#
_cell.length_a   1.000
_cell.length_b   1.000
_cell.length_c   1.000
_cell.angle_alpha   90.00
_cell.angle_beta   90.00
_cell.angle_gamma   90.00
#
_symmetry.space_group_name_H-M   'P 1'
#
loop_
_entity.id
_entity.type
_entity.pdbx_description
1 polymer ?
#
loop_
_entity_poly.entity_id
_entity_poly.type
_entity_poly.pdbx_seq_one_letter_code
_entity_poly.pdbx_strand_id
1 'polypeptide(L)'
;MKKIHALPVLLLSLTLTSSTKAQEETAPTPPPAAETQPAIPTEPTMAPTPPSGEHIGQMPPEQKEEKREHRGKRRARRGKRLERQGDRLENRGEMREERGKGLERAGERVENAGERMEQRADQLKEAGHEQAAERLEQQGQRMEQRGERMQNRGERMQNQGERMQRRGEQQQNRGERMQRQGRRIGGQH
;
A
#
# COMPACT_ATOMS: atom_id res chain seq x y z
N MET A 1 6.54 17.85 -69.53
CA MET A 1 7.24 16.57 -69.26
C MET A 1 6.57 15.87 -68.09
N LYS A 2 6.38 14.56 -68.26
CA LYS A 2 5.72 13.63 -67.32
C LYS A 2 6.51 13.51 -66.02
N LYS A 3 5.81 13.43 -64.88
CA LYS A 3 5.85 12.31 -63.91
C LYS A 3 4.94 12.60 -62.72
N ILE A 4 3.82 11.90 -62.71
CA ILE A 4 2.94 11.64 -61.57
C ILE A 4 3.73 10.84 -60.55
N HIS A 5 3.82 11.29 -59.30
CA HIS A 5 4.16 10.44 -58.15
C HIS A 5 3.05 10.61 -57.11
N ALA A 6 2.13 9.65 -57.14
CA ALA A 6 1.12 9.42 -56.12
C ALA A 6 1.81 8.94 -54.84
N LEU A 7 1.49 9.56 -53.71
CA LEU A 7 1.83 9.07 -52.38
C LEU A 7 0.54 8.87 -51.57
N PRO A 8 0.51 7.87 -50.68
CA PRO A 8 -0.69 7.09 -50.45
C PRO A 8 -1.68 7.71 -49.46
N VAL A 9 -2.95 7.54 -49.79
CA VAL A 9 -4.12 7.69 -48.92
C VAL A 9 -3.98 6.72 -47.74
N LEU A 10 -3.74 7.24 -46.54
CA LEU A 10 -3.79 6.44 -45.32
C LEU A 10 -5.24 6.43 -44.82
N LEU A 11 -5.96 5.38 -45.25
CA LEU A 11 -7.32 5.08 -44.85
C LEU A 11 -7.37 4.85 -43.33
N LEU A 12 -8.04 5.79 -42.67
CA LEU A 12 -8.57 5.67 -41.31
C LEU A 12 -9.62 4.53 -41.32
N SER A 13 -9.29 3.38 -40.75
CA SER A 13 -10.27 2.32 -40.48
C SER A 13 -10.69 2.36 -39.02
N LEU A 14 -11.94 2.77 -38.84
CA LEU A 14 -12.66 2.91 -37.60
C LEU A 14 -13.36 1.57 -37.27
N THR A 15 -13.19 1.13 -36.01
CA THR A 15 -14.09 0.28 -35.19
C THR A 15 -14.58 -1.07 -35.72
N LEU A 16 -14.25 -2.14 -34.99
CA LEU A 16 -15.27 -3.11 -34.58
C LEU A 16 -15.05 -3.57 -33.12
N THR A 17 -16.15 -3.46 -32.40
CA THR A 17 -16.45 -3.86 -31.03
C THR A 17 -16.66 -5.36 -30.86
N SER A 18 -16.08 -5.94 -29.81
CA SER A 18 -16.58 -7.09 -29.06
C SER A 18 -15.96 -7.01 -27.66
N SER A 19 -16.65 -6.62 -26.58
CA SER A 19 -17.83 -7.22 -25.95
C SER A 19 -17.67 -8.72 -25.71
N THR A 20 -16.99 -9.07 -24.62
CA THR A 20 -17.21 -10.34 -23.91
C THR A 20 -17.15 -10.11 -22.39
N LYS A 21 -18.36 -10.00 -21.84
CA LYS A 21 -18.83 -10.54 -20.56
C LYS A 21 -17.92 -10.43 -19.34
N ALA A 22 -18.35 -9.56 -18.44
CA ALA A 22 -18.24 -9.75 -17.01
C ALA A 22 -18.61 -11.20 -16.63
N GLN A 23 -17.69 -11.90 -15.97
CA GLN A 23 -18.04 -13.04 -15.13
C GLN A 23 -18.06 -12.55 -13.68
N GLU A 24 -19.29 -12.32 -13.25
CA GLU A 24 -19.75 -12.36 -11.89
C GLU A 24 -19.34 -13.71 -11.28
N GLU A 25 -18.30 -13.73 -10.44
CA GLU A 25 -17.98 -14.90 -9.64
C GLU A 25 -18.88 -14.89 -8.40
N THR A 26 -20.06 -15.45 -8.61
CA THR A 26 -21.07 -15.74 -7.60
C THR A 26 -20.53 -16.70 -6.54
N ALA A 27 -20.75 -16.38 -5.27
CA ALA A 27 -20.50 -17.25 -4.13
C ALA A 27 -21.17 -18.63 -4.32
N PRO A 28 -20.54 -19.75 -3.90
CA PRO A 28 -21.16 -21.05 -4.04
C PRO A 28 -22.38 -21.21 -3.12
N THR A 29 -23.52 -21.45 -3.75
CA THR A 29 -24.80 -21.90 -3.16
C THR A 29 -24.64 -23.21 -2.39
N PRO A 30 -25.33 -23.41 -1.26
CA PRO A 30 -25.30 -24.66 -0.51
C PRO A 30 -26.11 -25.76 -1.23
N PRO A 31 -25.67 -27.05 -1.16
CA PRO A 31 -26.43 -28.16 -1.74
C PRO A 31 -27.68 -28.52 -0.91
N PRO A 32 -28.69 -29.15 -1.55
CA PRO A 32 -30.01 -29.39 -0.96
C PRO A 32 -30.02 -30.49 0.12
N ALA A 33 -30.93 -30.32 1.08
CA ALA A 33 -31.18 -31.27 2.16
C ALA A 33 -31.63 -32.62 1.60
N ALA A 34 -30.84 -33.67 1.88
CA ALA A 34 -31.23 -35.05 1.62
C ALA A 34 -31.81 -35.66 2.91
N GLU A 35 -33.04 -36.12 2.77
CA GLU A 35 -33.85 -36.80 3.77
C GLU A 35 -33.17 -38.05 4.33
N THR A 36 -33.42 -38.24 5.63
CA THR A 36 -32.99 -39.34 6.47
C THR A 36 -33.64 -40.66 6.04
N GLN A 37 -32.84 -41.72 5.88
CA GLN A 37 -33.31 -43.10 6.01
C GLN A 37 -32.74 -43.71 7.31
N PRO A 38 -33.52 -44.55 8.03
CA PRO A 38 -33.18 -44.98 9.39
C PRO A 38 -32.15 -46.12 9.39
N ALA A 39 -31.03 -45.90 10.07
CA ALA A 39 -30.06 -46.95 10.35
C ALA A 39 -30.39 -47.66 11.67
N ILE A 40 -30.39 -48.98 11.57
CA ILE A 40 -30.60 -50.04 12.58
C ILE A 40 -29.75 -49.79 13.84
N PRO A 41 -30.26 -50.03 15.07
CA PRO A 41 -29.48 -49.82 16.29
C PRO A 41 -28.41 -50.91 16.45
N THR A 42 -27.16 -50.56 16.17
CA THR A 42 -26.00 -51.30 16.65
C THR A 42 -25.64 -50.86 18.06
N GLU A 43 -25.40 -51.85 18.91
CA GLU A 43 -25.13 -51.75 20.35
C GLU A 43 -24.08 -50.68 20.70
N PRO A 44 -24.20 -50.01 21.87
CA PRO A 44 -23.22 -49.03 22.30
C PRO A 44 -21.88 -49.72 22.57
N THR A 45 -20.95 -49.58 21.62
CA THR A 45 -19.54 -49.76 21.90
C THR A 45 -19.17 -48.74 22.96
N MET A 46 -18.90 -49.24 24.17
CA MET A 46 -18.38 -48.45 25.28
C MET A 46 -17.16 -47.65 24.80
N ALA A 47 -17.35 -46.36 24.58
CA ALA A 47 -16.25 -45.44 24.39
C ALA A 47 -15.29 -45.60 25.59
N PRO A 48 -13.96 -45.62 25.38
CA PRO A 48 -13.05 -45.56 26.51
C PRO A 48 -13.39 -44.31 27.30
N THR A 49 -13.71 -44.48 28.57
CA THR A 49 -13.85 -43.39 29.54
C THR A 49 -12.66 -42.44 29.36
N PRO A 50 -12.88 -41.12 29.14
CA PRO A 50 -11.77 -40.19 29.19
C PRO A 50 -11.07 -40.38 30.54
N PRO A 51 -9.72 -40.42 30.59
CA PRO A 51 -9.05 -40.60 31.85
C PRO A 51 -9.55 -39.52 32.81
N SER A 52 -10.11 -39.99 33.92
CA SER A 52 -10.45 -39.20 35.10
C SER A 52 -9.31 -38.21 35.35
N GLY A 53 -9.63 -36.93 35.40
CA GLY A 53 -8.62 -35.89 35.51
C GLY A 53 -7.79 -36.05 36.77
N GLU A 54 -6.56 -36.53 36.64
CA GLU A 54 -5.60 -36.60 37.75
C GLU A 54 -4.16 -36.83 37.24
N HIS A 55 -3.60 -35.88 36.47
CA HIS A 55 -2.13 -35.68 36.34
C HIS A 55 -1.77 -34.24 35.92
N ILE A 56 -2.54 -33.23 36.36
CA ILE A 56 -2.09 -31.82 36.29
C ILE A 56 -1.37 -31.48 37.60
N GLY A 57 -0.24 -32.14 37.83
CA GLY A 57 0.61 -31.90 38.99
C GLY A 57 1.84 -32.78 38.85
N GLN A 58 3.07 -32.30 38.82
CA GLN A 58 3.63 -30.99 39.13
C GLN A 58 4.87 -30.87 38.25
N MET A 59 4.90 -29.93 37.29
CA MET A 59 6.18 -29.61 36.64
C MET A 59 7.13 -29.08 37.72
N PRO A 60 8.37 -29.59 37.81
CA PRO A 60 9.35 -29.15 38.82
C PRO A 60 9.49 -27.61 38.80
N PRO A 61 9.68 -26.96 39.95
CA PRO A 61 9.81 -25.50 40.02
C PRO A 61 10.91 -24.98 39.07
N GLU A 62 12.03 -25.71 38.98
CA GLU A 62 13.15 -25.41 38.07
C GLU A 62 12.72 -25.37 36.59
N GLN A 63 11.95 -26.36 36.14
CA GLN A 63 11.43 -26.40 34.75
C GLN A 63 10.38 -25.32 34.49
N LYS A 64 9.58 -24.97 35.51
CA LYS A 64 8.64 -23.84 35.41
C LYS A 64 9.37 -22.51 35.26
N GLU A 65 10.46 -22.32 36.00
CA GLU A 65 11.32 -21.14 35.92
C GLU A 65 12.02 -21.04 34.57
N GLU A 66 12.64 -22.12 34.09
CA GLU A 66 13.27 -22.18 32.76
C GLU A 66 12.27 -21.83 31.65
N LYS A 67 11.05 -22.38 31.71
CA LYS A 67 9.98 -22.08 30.75
C LYS A 67 9.54 -20.61 30.81
N ARG A 68 9.49 -19.99 32.00
CA ARG A 68 9.18 -18.56 32.16
C ARG A 68 10.31 -17.69 31.61
N GLU A 69 11.56 -18.02 31.92
CA GLU A 69 12.73 -17.31 31.42
C GLU A 69 12.82 -17.39 29.88
N HIS A 70 12.63 -18.57 29.30
CA HIS A 70 12.57 -18.77 27.85
C HIS A 70 11.45 -17.93 27.22
N ARG A 71 10.27 -17.89 27.83
CA ARG A 71 9.14 -17.05 27.39
C ARG A 71 9.48 -15.56 27.47
N GLY A 72 10.16 -15.13 28.53
CA GLY A 72 10.66 -13.77 28.72
C GLY A 72 11.65 -13.36 27.61
N LYS A 73 12.67 -14.20 27.37
CA LYS A 73 13.69 -14.04 26.31
C LYS A 73 13.04 -13.96 24.92
N ARG A 74 12.12 -14.88 24.60
CA ARG A 74 11.39 -14.88 23.32
C ARG A 74 10.57 -13.60 23.14
N ARG A 75 9.90 -13.12 24.20
CA ARG A 75 9.13 -11.89 24.16
C ARG A 75 10.02 -10.66 23.96
N ALA A 76 11.17 -10.58 24.65
CA ALA A 76 12.15 -9.53 24.46
C ALA A 76 12.69 -9.49 23.02
N ARG A 77 13.04 -10.66 22.45
CA ARG A 77 13.47 -10.77 21.04
C ARG A 77 12.40 -10.27 20.07
N ARG A 78 11.13 -10.65 20.30
CA ARG A 78 10.01 -10.15 19.48
C ARG A 78 9.86 -8.64 19.61
N GLY A 79 10.02 -8.08 20.80
CA GLY A 79 9.99 -6.64 21.03
C GLY A 79 11.07 -5.89 20.24
N LYS A 80 12.33 -6.37 20.28
CA LYS A 80 13.43 -5.81 19.46
C LYS A 80 13.16 -5.88 17.95
N ARG A 81 12.48 -6.94 17.48
CA ARG A 81 12.10 -7.06 16.06
C ARG A 81 11.06 -6.01 15.67
N LEU A 82 10.12 -5.68 16.56
CA LEU A 82 9.12 -4.64 16.31
C LEU A 82 9.76 -3.26 16.29
N GLU A 83 10.69 -2.97 17.20
CA GLU A 83 11.47 -1.73 17.20
C GLU A 83 12.20 -1.50 15.87
N ARG A 84 13.00 -2.47 15.43
CA ARG A 84 13.65 -2.45 14.11
C ARG A 84 12.70 -2.35 12.92
N GLN A 85 11.45 -2.81 13.09
CA GLN A 85 10.43 -2.65 12.05
C GLN A 85 9.88 -1.22 12.06
N GLY A 86 9.75 -0.62 13.24
CA GLY A 86 9.38 0.77 13.40
C GLY A 86 10.40 1.72 12.79
N ASP A 87 11.70 1.54 13.11
CA ASP A 87 12.78 2.36 12.55
C ASP A 87 12.77 2.32 11.01
N ARG A 88 12.56 1.13 10.43
CA ARG A 88 12.47 0.97 8.96
C ARG A 88 11.26 1.66 8.36
N LEU A 89 10.15 1.74 9.08
CA LEU A 89 8.96 2.45 8.62
C LEU A 89 9.15 3.97 8.71
N GLU A 90 9.80 4.44 9.77
CA GLU A 90 10.17 5.83 9.98
C GLU A 90 11.10 6.34 8.88
N ASN A 91 12.24 5.67 8.66
CA ASN A 91 13.18 6.01 7.59
C ASN A 91 12.52 5.98 6.21
N ARG A 92 11.61 5.02 5.96
CA ARG A 92 10.85 4.96 4.71
C ARG A 92 9.87 6.13 4.57
N GLY A 93 9.30 6.57 5.69
CA GLY A 93 8.44 7.73 5.77
C GLY A 93 9.20 9.02 5.43
N GLU A 94 10.36 9.23 6.06
CA GLU A 94 11.27 10.37 5.78
C GLU A 94 11.68 10.44 4.31
N MET A 95 12.21 9.34 3.75
CA MET A 95 12.59 9.28 2.32
C MET A 95 11.42 9.61 1.40
N ARG A 96 10.20 9.23 1.78
CA ARG A 96 9.01 9.52 0.97
C ARG A 96 8.61 10.98 1.06
N GLU A 97 8.73 11.57 2.23
CA GLU A 97 8.50 12.99 2.44
C GLU A 97 9.49 13.84 1.64
N GLU A 98 10.77 13.50 1.69
CA GLU A 98 11.80 14.16 0.89
C GLU A 98 11.53 14.05 -0.62
N ARG A 99 11.13 12.87 -1.10
CA ARG A 99 10.71 12.68 -2.49
C ARG A 99 9.48 13.52 -2.84
N GLY A 100 8.56 13.69 -1.89
CA GLY A 100 7.41 14.57 -2.02
C GLY A 100 7.81 16.03 -2.22
N LYS A 101 8.69 16.55 -1.34
CA LYS A 101 9.26 17.91 -1.46
C LYS A 101 10.00 18.11 -2.77
N GLY A 102 10.77 17.10 -3.21
CA GLY A 102 11.46 17.12 -4.50
C GLY A 102 10.49 17.22 -5.69
N LEU A 103 9.35 16.53 -5.63
CA LEU A 103 8.35 16.59 -6.69
C LEU A 103 7.60 17.93 -6.70
N GLU A 104 7.34 18.51 -5.54
CA GLU A 104 6.72 19.83 -5.41
C GLU A 104 7.59 20.92 -6.04
N ARG A 105 8.87 20.98 -5.69
CA ARG A 105 9.85 21.87 -6.33
C ARG A 105 9.96 21.65 -7.84
N ALA A 106 9.83 20.40 -8.30
CA ALA A 106 9.83 20.12 -9.73
C ALA A 106 8.54 20.63 -10.40
N GLY A 107 7.40 20.53 -9.72
CA GLY A 107 6.13 21.08 -10.19
C GLY A 107 6.18 22.60 -10.30
N GLU A 108 6.67 23.30 -9.27
CA GLU A 108 6.88 24.75 -9.26
C GLU A 108 7.75 25.21 -10.45
N ARG A 109 8.84 24.49 -10.78
CA ARG A 109 9.67 24.83 -11.95
C ARG A 109 8.92 24.69 -13.27
N VAL A 110 8.03 23.70 -13.38
CA VAL A 110 7.23 23.45 -14.59
C VAL A 110 6.15 24.52 -14.73
N GLU A 111 5.53 24.92 -13.63
CA GLU A 111 4.56 26.02 -13.59
C GLU A 111 5.21 27.35 -14.00
N ASN A 112 6.34 27.72 -13.38
CA ASN A 112 7.13 28.89 -13.79
C ASN A 112 7.60 28.85 -15.25
N ALA A 113 7.77 27.65 -15.84
CA ALA A 113 8.06 27.53 -17.27
C ALA A 113 6.81 27.81 -18.12
N GLY A 114 5.63 27.47 -17.62
CA GLY A 114 4.33 27.81 -18.19
C GLY A 114 4.12 29.30 -18.24
N GLU A 115 4.24 29.99 -17.12
CA GLU A 115 4.09 31.45 -17.01
C GLU A 115 5.03 32.19 -17.98
N ARG A 116 6.28 31.73 -18.10
CA ARG A 116 7.25 32.30 -19.06
C ARG A 116 6.86 32.08 -20.52
N MET A 117 6.13 31.01 -20.83
CA MET A 117 5.57 30.83 -22.17
C MET A 117 4.38 31.76 -22.41
N GLU A 118 3.54 32.01 -21.41
CA GLU A 118 2.44 32.97 -21.52
C GLU A 118 2.96 34.40 -21.73
N GLN A 119 3.97 34.82 -20.96
CA GLN A 119 4.63 36.12 -21.17
C GLN A 119 5.20 36.30 -22.59
N ARG A 120 5.77 35.22 -23.16
CA ARG A 120 6.25 35.22 -24.55
C ARG A 120 5.09 35.24 -25.55
N ALA A 121 3.95 34.64 -25.20
CA ALA A 121 2.76 34.66 -26.05
C ALA A 121 2.24 36.09 -26.15
N ASP A 122 2.22 36.83 -25.04
CA ASP A 122 1.81 38.23 -25.03
C ASP A 122 2.72 39.11 -25.90
N GLN A 123 4.04 38.92 -25.80
CA GLN A 123 5.00 39.60 -26.69
C GLN A 123 4.75 39.28 -28.18
N LEU A 124 4.35 38.05 -28.50
CA LEU A 124 3.99 37.66 -29.87
C LEU A 124 2.68 38.29 -30.32
N LYS A 125 1.67 38.43 -29.45
CA LYS A 125 0.44 39.18 -29.76
C LYS A 125 0.76 40.63 -30.09
N GLU A 126 1.58 41.28 -29.25
CA GLU A 126 2.02 42.67 -29.47
C GLU A 126 2.78 42.83 -30.79
N ALA A 127 3.53 41.82 -31.22
CA ALA A 127 4.23 41.79 -32.50
C ALA A 127 3.36 41.43 -33.71
N GLY A 128 2.05 41.19 -33.52
CA GLY A 128 1.10 40.83 -34.59
C GLY A 128 1.15 39.37 -35.03
N HIS A 129 1.66 38.48 -34.17
CA HIS A 129 1.78 37.04 -34.43
C HIS A 129 0.72 36.22 -33.67
N GLU A 130 -0.57 36.57 -33.80
CA GLU A 130 -1.71 35.95 -33.09
C GLU A 130 -1.68 34.42 -33.04
N GLN A 131 -1.52 33.73 -34.17
CA GLN A 131 -1.56 32.27 -34.21
C GLN A 131 -0.38 31.61 -33.47
N ALA A 132 0.78 32.26 -33.49
CA ALA A 132 1.95 31.77 -32.77
C ALA A 132 1.78 32.01 -31.27
N ALA A 133 1.23 33.16 -30.89
CA ALA A 133 0.91 33.47 -29.51
C ALA A 133 -0.11 32.51 -28.91
N GLU A 134 -1.23 32.26 -29.58
CA GLU A 134 -2.29 31.37 -29.08
C GLU A 134 -1.77 29.95 -28.83
N ARG A 135 -0.92 29.44 -29.73
CA ARG A 135 -0.27 28.13 -29.55
C ARG A 135 0.64 28.11 -28.31
N LEU A 136 1.36 29.19 -28.07
CA LEU A 136 2.30 29.29 -26.96
C LEU A 136 1.56 29.46 -25.62
N GLU A 137 0.48 30.24 -25.59
CA GLU A 137 -0.41 30.39 -24.43
C GLU A 137 -1.04 29.04 -24.05
N GLN A 138 -1.59 28.30 -25.02
CA GLN A 138 -2.11 26.95 -24.76
C GLN A 138 -1.03 26.00 -24.24
N GLN A 139 0.22 26.16 -24.68
CA GLN A 139 1.33 25.36 -24.16
C GLN A 139 1.71 25.77 -22.73
N GLY A 140 1.69 27.08 -22.43
CA GLY A 140 1.89 27.65 -21.10
C GLY A 140 0.91 27.06 -20.09
N GLN A 141 -0.38 27.23 -20.34
CA GLN A 141 -1.46 26.70 -19.49
C GLN A 141 -1.35 25.18 -19.25
N ARG A 142 -0.98 24.41 -20.28
CA ARG A 142 -0.77 22.95 -20.12
C ARG A 142 0.41 22.62 -19.19
N MET A 143 1.46 23.44 -19.21
CA MET A 143 2.58 23.29 -18.29
C MET A 143 2.22 23.71 -16.88
N GLU A 144 1.50 24.80 -16.68
CA GLU A 144 1.00 25.22 -15.36
C GLU A 144 0.17 24.12 -14.70
N GLN A 145 -0.85 23.61 -15.41
CA GLN A 145 -1.66 22.47 -14.94
C GLN A 145 -0.80 21.23 -14.66
N ARG A 146 0.29 21.01 -15.40
CA ARG A 146 1.21 19.90 -15.14
C ARG A 146 2.03 20.15 -13.87
N GLY A 147 2.49 21.38 -13.66
CA GLY A 147 3.20 21.81 -12.46
C GLY A 147 2.35 21.62 -11.22
N GLU A 148 1.11 22.11 -11.24
CA GLU A 148 0.14 21.98 -10.17
C GLU A 148 -0.15 20.50 -9.84
N ARG A 149 -0.36 19.64 -10.86
CA ARG A 149 -0.52 18.19 -10.65
C ARG A 149 0.70 17.54 -10.01
N MET A 150 1.91 18.02 -10.31
CA MET A 150 3.14 17.52 -9.70
C MET A 150 3.25 17.96 -8.24
N GLN A 151 2.93 19.22 -7.92
CA GLN A 151 2.87 19.73 -6.55
C GLN A 151 1.88 18.94 -5.69
N ASN A 152 0.63 18.80 -6.17
CA ASN A 152 -0.40 17.99 -5.53
C ASN A 152 0.05 16.54 -5.26
N ARG A 153 0.80 15.94 -6.21
CA ARG A 153 1.36 14.60 -6.02
C ARG A 153 2.51 14.59 -5.00
N GLY A 154 3.30 15.66 -4.95
CA GLY A 154 4.34 15.91 -3.95
C GLY A 154 3.75 15.92 -2.54
N GLU A 155 2.74 16.75 -2.29
CA GLU A 155 2.02 16.84 -1.02
C GLU A 155 1.43 15.49 -0.58
N ARG A 156 0.79 14.76 -1.51
CA ARG A 156 0.26 13.41 -1.22
C ARG A 156 1.36 12.44 -0.79
N MET A 157 2.56 12.54 -1.36
CA MET A 157 3.69 11.73 -0.92
C MET A 157 4.19 12.14 0.46
N GLN A 158 4.26 13.44 0.76
CA GLN A 158 4.62 13.95 2.09
C GLN A 158 3.66 13.42 3.17
N ASN A 159 2.36 13.59 2.95
CA ASN A 159 1.31 13.06 3.82
C ASN A 159 1.42 11.53 4.05
N GLN A 160 1.79 10.78 3.00
CA GLN A 160 2.00 9.34 3.13
C GLN A 160 3.31 9.00 3.85
N GLY A 161 4.33 9.85 3.75
CA GLY A 161 5.57 9.78 4.50
C GLY A 161 5.32 9.92 6.00
N GLU A 162 4.63 10.99 6.41
CA GLU A 162 4.24 11.22 7.81
C GLU A 162 3.43 10.06 8.40
N ARG A 163 2.46 9.53 7.65
CA ARG A 163 1.67 8.37 8.09
C ARG A 163 2.53 7.13 8.33
N MET A 164 3.61 6.95 7.56
CA MET A 164 4.56 5.86 7.78
C MET A 164 5.43 6.10 9.01
N GLN A 165 5.89 7.33 9.23
CA GLN A 165 6.63 7.70 10.45
C GLN A 165 5.79 7.42 11.71
N ARG A 166 4.55 7.90 11.76
CA ARG A 166 3.62 7.63 12.89
C ARG A 166 3.39 6.14 13.11
N ARG A 167 3.30 5.33 12.04
CA ARG A 167 3.21 3.87 12.16
C ARG A 167 4.51 3.26 12.69
N GLY A 168 5.66 3.81 12.29
CA GLY A 168 6.97 3.44 12.81
C GLY A 168 7.07 3.62 14.31
N GLU A 169 6.73 4.81 14.80
CA GLU A 169 6.69 5.16 16.23
C GLU A 169 5.76 4.23 17.02
N GLN A 170 4.56 3.93 16.50
CA GLN A 170 3.64 2.99 17.15
C GLN A 170 4.25 1.58 17.26
N GLN A 171 5.00 1.17 16.24
CA GLN A 171 5.63 -0.14 16.18
C GLN A 171 6.82 -0.25 17.16
N GLN A 172 7.63 0.82 17.28
CA GLN A 172 8.66 0.98 18.31
C GLN A 172 8.06 0.91 19.71
N ASN A 173 7.03 1.72 19.99
CA ASN A 173 6.31 1.73 21.27
C ASN A 173 5.78 0.34 21.65
N ARG A 174 5.21 -0.40 20.68
CA ARG A 174 4.77 -1.79 20.89
C ARG A 174 5.95 -2.72 21.19
N GLY A 175 7.06 -2.52 20.48
CA GLY A 175 8.32 -3.21 20.71
C GLY A 175 8.82 -3.03 22.14
N GLU A 176 8.93 -1.79 22.60
CA GLU A 176 9.34 -1.46 23.97
C GLU A 176 8.44 -2.10 25.02
N ARG A 177 7.11 -1.96 24.89
CA ARG A 177 6.15 -2.57 25.83
C ARG A 177 6.35 -4.08 25.91
N MET A 178 6.59 -4.72 24.77
CA MET A 178 6.84 -6.15 24.70
C MET A 178 8.18 -6.53 25.34
N GLN A 179 9.23 -5.73 25.18
CA GLN A 179 10.51 -5.92 25.87
C GLN A 179 10.37 -5.76 27.38
N ARG A 180 9.69 -4.71 27.85
CA ARG A 180 9.40 -4.49 29.28
C ARG A 180 8.66 -5.69 29.88
N GLN A 181 7.64 -6.20 29.17
CA GLN A 181 6.92 -7.40 29.59
C GLN A 181 7.79 -8.66 29.55
N GLY A 182 8.70 -8.79 28.59
CA GLY A 182 9.66 -9.89 28.54
C GLY A 182 10.59 -9.89 29.76
N ARG A 183 11.12 -8.72 30.12
CA ARG A 183 11.95 -8.53 31.33
C ARG A 183 11.16 -8.85 32.61
N ARG A 184 9.91 -8.39 32.73
CA ARG A 184 9.06 -8.73 33.89
C ARG A 184 8.78 -10.23 34.02
N ILE A 185 8.66 -10.94 32.89
CA ILE A 185 8.41 -12.39 32.92
C ILE A 185 9.68 -13.18 33.22
N GLY A 186 10.83 -12.72 32.73
CA GLY A 186 12.12 -13.41 32.88
C GLY A 186 12.98 -12.95 34.06
N GLY A 187 12.61 -11.88 34.76
CA GLY A 187 13.35 -11.32 35.89
C GLY A 187 12.52 -11.22 37.18
N GLN A 188 11.44 -12.01 37.29
CA GLN A 188 10.78 -12.25 38.59
C GLN A 188 11.59 -13.31 39.33
N HIS A 189 12.52 -12.85 40.17
CA HIS A 189 13.12 -13.58 41.28
C HIS A 189 12.92 -12.74 42.53
#